data_AF-A0A1F9NIT2-F1
#
_entry.id   AF-A0A1F9NIT2-F1
#
_cell.length_a   1.000
_cell.length_b   1.000
_cell.length_c   1.000
_cell.angle_alpha   90.00
_cell.angle_beta   90.00
_cell.angle_gamma   90.00
#
_symmetry.space_group_name_H-M   'P 1'
#
loop_
_entity.id
_entity.type
_entity.pdbx_description
1 polymer ?
#
loop_
_entity_poly.entity_id
_entity_poly.type
_entity_poly.pdbx_seq_one_letter_code
_entity_poly.pdbx_strand_id
1 'polypeptide(L)'
;MTACPDCDLLVSVIEAPTGHAVLCPRCSSTLRKKTEGSIAKTLALSGTGLILYPPAISLPLMTFQSLGFSDSANILESVLNFYRNDYYFVSFMVLLSAVVFPLVLLSGIFFISLQLYRRRSSPALARIFRLYEHFEEWAMVEVYLLGILITVIKMSDSSDITFRSGVICFTLLVLITLAISTVIDRELFWQMIGGSGREMRADLPDHPNRDDDTERSAADRGLILCDICHLLVPEDLAGQDCPRCGERLHRRKPESFSRTWALIITSAIFFAPANLLPIMRVDFMGVPDRSTIMDGIIYFFQHGSYLIGLIIFAASILVPLFKIAGLAILLSTRAPCNLRLLQQKTRMYRLIAFIGRWSMLDIFVISLLTVLVDFGFFTSIHTAPAATYFCIVVASTMFAAITFDPRIMWDTCTAGDTPAAVAAKPTSS
;
A
#
# COMPACT_ATOMS: atom_id res chain seq x y z
N MET A 1 -22.51 -14.53 -9.71
CA MET A 1 -21.55 -13.84 -10.60
C MET A 1 -20.74 -12.80 -9.82
N THR A 2 -19.59 -12.39 -10.33
CA THR A 2 -18.75 -11.28 -9.85
C THR A 2 -18.12 -10.59 -11.05
N ALA A 3 -17.84 -9.29 -10.96
CA ALA A 3 -17.03 -8.61 -11.96
C ALA A 3 -15.56 -8.56 -11.52
N CYS A 4 -14.65 -8.53 -12.49
CA CYS A 4 -13.24 -8.33 -12.20
C CYS A 4 -12.95 -6.85 -11.89
N PRO A 5 -12.30 -6.52 -10.76
CA PRO A 5 -11.99 -5.12 -10.43
C PRO A 5 -11.01 -4.45 -11.41
N ASP A 6 -10.19 -5.24 -12.13
CA ASP A 6 -9.18 -4.69 -13.05
C ASP A 6 -9.66 -4.49 -14.48
N CYS A 7 -10.48 -5.42 -15.01
CA CYS A 7 -10.88 -5.44 -16.43
C CYS A 7 -12.39 -5.46 -16.65
N ASP A 8 -13.17 -5.37 -15.57
CA ASP A 8 -14.63 -5.31 -15.56
C ASP A 8 -15.36 -6.51 -16.17
N LEU A 9 -14.65 -7.61 -16.48
CA LEU A 9 -15.26 -8.82 -17.04
C LEU A 9 -16.23 -9.44 -16.02
N LEU A 10 -17.45 -9.71 -16.45
CA LEU A 10 -18.44 -10.43 -15.65
C LEU A 10 -18.16 -11.93 -15.71
N VAL A 11 -17.97 -12.56 -14.55
CA VAL A 11 -17.60 -13.98 -14.45
C VAL A 11 -18.57 -14.70 -13.51
N SER A 12 -19.02 -15.88 -13.91
CA SER A 12 -19.72 -16.81 -13.01
C SER A 12 -18.71 -17.40 -12.02
N VAL A 13 -18.92 -17.13 -10.72
CA VAL A 13 -18.01 -17.59 -9.69
C VAL A 13 -18.29 -19.06 -9.43
N ILE A 14 -17.37 -19.93 -9.88
CA ILE A 14 -17.33 -21.33 -9.49
C ILE A 14 -16.74 -21.42 -8.08
N GLU A 15 -17.30 -22.28 -7.23
CA GLU A 15 -16.73 -22.54 -5.91
C GLU A 15 -15.39 -23.27 -6.07
N ALA A 16 -14.28 -22.57 -5.78
CA ALA A 16 -12.97 -23.18 -5.75
C ALA A 16 -12.79 -24.01 -4.46
N PRO A 17 -12.12 -25.18 -4.53
CA PRO A 17 -11.67 -25.92 -3.35
C PRO A 17 -10.80 -25.06 -2.44
N THR A 18 -10.69 -25.43 -1.17
CA THR A 18 -9.86 -24.69 -0.21
C THR A 18 -8.39 -24.71 -0.65
N GLY A 19 -7.70 -23.57 -0.46
CA GLY A 19 -6.34 -23.35 -0.95
C GLY A 19 -6.20 -22.93 -2.42
N HIS A 20 -7.26 -23.02 -3.24
CA HIS A 20 -7.22 -22.60 -4.64
C HIS A 20 -7.72 -21.16 -4.80
N ALA A 21 -7.13 -20.44 -5.76
CA ALA A 21 -7.50 -19.08 -6.12
C ALA A 21 -8.22 -19.08 -7.48
N VAL A 22 -9.32 -18.35 -7.58
CA VAL A 22 -10.03 -18.14 -8.86
C VAL A 22 -9.40 -16.96 -9.58
N LEU A 23 -8.92 -17.20 -10.80
CA LEU A 23 -8.33 -16.16 -11.65
C LEU A 23 -9.33 -15.69 -12.71
N CYS A 24 -9.27 -14.41 -13.06
CA CYS A 24 -10.01 -13.85 -14.19
C CYS A 24 -9.41 -14.37 -15.51
N PRO A 25 -10.23 -14.90 -16.44
CA PRO A 25 -9.72 -15.44 -17.71
C PRO A 25 -9.14 -14.35 -18.63
N ARG A 26 -9.61 -13.09 -18.52
CA ARG A 26 -9.18 -11.99 -19.40
C ARG A 26 -7.88 -11.32 -18.96
N CYS A 27 -7.74 -11.01 -17.67
CA CYS A 27 -6.61 -10.24 -17.14
C CYS A 27 -5.78 -10.98 -16.09
N SER A 28 -6.13 -12.24 -15.79
CA SER A 28 -5.48 -13.08 -14.76
C SER A 28 -5.44 -12.44 -13.37
N SER A 29 -6.42 -11.60 -13.02
CA SER A 29 -6.56 -11.05 -11.65
C SER A 29 -7.11 -12.11 -10.72
N THR A 30 -6.68 -12.12 -9.46
CA THR A 30 -7.25 -13.01 -8.44
C THR A 30 -8.62 -12.47 -8.00
N LEU A 31 -9.68 -13.18 -8.36
CA LEU A 31 -11.07 -12.79 -8.03
C LEU A 31 -11.46 -13.25 -6.63
N ARG A 32 -11.06 -14.46 -6.23
CA ARG A 32 -11.43 -15.04 -4.94
C ARG A 32 -10.37 -16.01 -4.44
N LYS A 33 -10.05 -15.95 -3.15
CA LYS A 33 -9.22 -16.91 -2.42
C LYS A 33 -9.92 -17.23 -1.12
N LYS A 34 -10.33 -18.49 -0.92
CA LYS A 34 -11.05 -18.92 0.28
C LYS A 34 -10.05 -19.36 1.35
N THR A 35 -10.14 -18.79 2.54
CA THR A 35 -9.30 -19.15 3.69
C THR A 35 -10.13 -19.77 4.81
N GLU A 36 -9.81 -21.00 5.22
CA GLU A 36 -10.52 -21.68 6.30
C GLU A 36 -10.26 -21.02 7.67
N GLY A 37 -11.32 -20.80 8.44
CA GLY A 37 -11.23 -20.23 9.79
C GLY A 37 -10.73 -18.79 9.83
N SER A 38 -10.86 -18.03 8.73
CA SER A 38 -10.30 -16.67 8.60
C SER A 38 -10.66 -15.77 9.79
N ILE A 39 -11.93 -15.70 10.20
CA ILE A 39 -12.38 -14.82 11.30
C ILE A 39 -11.67 -15.14 12.63
N ALA A 40 -11.61 -16.42 13.01
CA ALA A 40 -10.99 -16.81 14.28
C ALA A 40 -9.46 -16.58 14.28
N LYS A 41 -8.79 -16.88 13.16
CA LYS A 41 -7.35 -16.63 12.99
C LYS A 41 -7.04 -15.14 12.99
N THR A 42 -7.82 -14.34 12.26
CA THR A 42 -7.68 -12.87 12.23
C THR A 42 -7.94 -12.26 13.60
N LEU A 43 -8.91 -12.75 14.36
CA LEU A 43 -9.16 -12.32 15.74
C LEU A 43 -7.97 -12.61 16.66
N ALA A 44 -7.44 -13.84 16.62
CA ALA A 44 -6.30 -14.22 17.45
C ALA A 44 -5.04 -13.40 17.09
N LEU A 45 -4.73 -13.27 15.80
CA LEU A 45 -3.57 -12.51 15.33
C LEU A 45 -3.68 -11.01 15.66
N SER A 46 -4.84 -10.40 15.42
CA SER A 46 -5.06 -8.98 15.73
C SER A 46 -5.02 -8.69 17.23
N GLY A 47 -5.52 -9.61 18.07
CA GLY A 47 -5.37 -9.53 19.52
C GLY A 47 -3.90 -9.58 19.96
N THR A 48 -3.12 -10.54 19.44
CA THR A 48 -1.68 -10.64 19.71
C THR A 48 -0.92 -9.39 19.22
N GLY A 49 -1.26 -8.90 18.02
CA GLY A 49 -0.68 -7.67 17.48
C GLY A 49 -0.96 -6.46 18.36
N LEU A 50 -2.18 -6.33 18.89
CA LEU A 50 -2.54 -5.22 19.79
C LEU A 50 -1.80 -5.27 21.12
N ILE A 51 -1.48 -6.46 21.64
CA ILE A 51 -0.67 -6.64 22.85
C ILE A 51 0.80 -6.27 22.58
N LEU A 52 1.34 -6.63 21.41
CA LEU A 52 2.73 -6.33 21.02
C LEU A 52 2.94 -4.89 20.56
N TYR A 53 1.88 -4.19 20.16
CA TYR A 53 1.97 -2.84 19.61
C TYR A 53 2.57 -1.81 20.59
N PRO A 54 2.10 -1.68 21.86
CA PRO A 54 2.69 -0.74 22.81
C PRO A 54 4.18 -0.95 23.06
N PRO A 55 4.68 -2.16 23.37
CA PRO A 55 6.13 -2.35 23.57
C PRO A 55 6.91 -2.15 22.27
N ALA A 56 6.36 -2.48 21.09
CA ALA A 56 7.05 -2.30 19.81
C ALA A 56 7.33 -0.82 19.47
N ILE A 57 6.47 0.11 19.88
CA ILE A 57 6.62 1.55 19.60
C ILE A 57 7.31 2.31 20.73
N SER A 58 7.15 1.88 21.98
CA SER A 58 7.71 2.58 23.14
C SER A 58 9.10 2.11 23.54
N LEU A 59 9.45 0.84 23.29
CA LEU A 59 10.75 0.33 23.68
C LEU A 59 11.85 0.85 22.74
N PRO A 60 13.03 1.18 23.28
CA PRO A 60 14.14 1.60 22.44
C PRO A 60 14.59 0.44 21.54
N LEU A 61 14.71 0.76 20.25
CA LEU A 61 15.13 -0.17 19.21
C LEU A 61 16.64 -0.39 19.29
N MET A 62 17.38 0.70 19.46
CA MET A 62 18.82 0.71 19.66
C MET A 62 19.18 1.68 20.76
N THR A 63 20.20 1.33 21.54
CA THR A 63 20.82 2.23 22.50
C THR A 63 22.29 2.34 22.17
N PHE A 64 22.78 3.55 21.97
CA PHE A 64 24.20 3.80 21.82
C PHE A 64 24.77 4.21 23.17
N GLN A 65 25.83 3.53 23.60
CA GLN A 65 26.63 3.96 24.75
C GLN A 65 27.87 4.65 24.23
N SER A 66 27.88 5.98 24.29
CA SER A 66 29.09 6.77 24.07
C SER A 66 29.17 7.87 25.13
N LEU A 67 30.31 7.97 25.82
CA LEU A 67 30.61 9.04 26.79
C LEU A 67 29.58 9.23 27.94
N GLY A 68 29.00 8.15 28.46
CA GLY A 68 28.17 8.19 29.69
C GLY A 68 26.74 8.74 29.51
N PHE A 69 26.36 9.11 28.28
CA PHE A 69 24.98 9.39 27.89
C PHE A 69 24.43 8.21 27.09
N SER A 70 23.24 7.71 27.44
CA SER A 70 22.55 6.67 26.67
C SER A 70 21.47 7.32 25.82
N ASP A 71 21.74 7.44 24.53
CA ASP A 71 20.72 7.88 23.57
C ASP A 71 19.96 6.66 23.05
N SER A 72 18.63 6.74 23.00
CA SER A 72 17.77 5.58 22.77
C SER A 72 16.82 5.88 21.61
N ALA A 73 16.99 5.24 20.47
CA ALA A 73 16.13 5.52 19.32
C ALA A 73 14.86 4.64 19.38
N ASN A 74 13.69 5.26 19.56
CA ASN A 74 12.38 4.63 19.34
C ASN A 74 11.58 5.40 18.28
N ILE A 75 10.46 4.84 17.82
CA ILE A 75 9.68 5.42 16.70
C ILE A 75 9.09 6.78 17.06
N LEU A 76 8.58 6.92 18.29
CA LEU A 76 8.00 8.16 18.80
C LEU A 76 9.04 9.28 18.90
N GLU A 77 10.25 8.92 19.33
CA GLU A 77 11.38 9.83 19.45
C GLU A 77 11.86 10.32 18.09
N SER A 78 11.89 9.45 17.08
CA SER A 78 12.11 9.87 15.69
C SER A 78 11.09 10.92 15.24
N VAL A 79 9.80 10.71 15.51
CA VAL A 79 8.72 11.67 15.16
C VAL A 79 8.93 13.02 15.87
N LEU A 80 9.24 12.99 17.16
CA LEU A 80 9.49 14.19 17.96
C LEU A 80 10.74 14.93 17.49
N ASN A 81 11.78 14.22 17.05
CA ASN A 81 12.98 14.83 16.50
C ASN A 81 12.67 15.57 15.20
N PHE A 82 11.88 15.00 14.28
CA PHE A 82 11.45 15.75 13.08
C PHE A 82 10.62 16.98 13.43
N TYR A 83 9.76 16.86 14.44
CA TYR A 83 8.93 17.99 14.87
C TYR A 83 9.79 19.13 15.41
N ARG A 84 10.78 18.84 16.26
CA ARG A 84 11.68 19.84 16.85
C ARG A 84 12.61 20.49 15.83
N ASN A 85 12.95 19.78 14.76
CA ASN A 85 13.80 20.27 13.68
C ASN A 85 13.01 20.99 12.56
N ASP A 86 11.79 21.48 12.84
CA ASP A 86 10.90 22.19 11.89
C ASP A 86 10.40 21.37 10.68
N TYR A 87 10.56 20.05 10.70
CA TYR A 87 10.07 19.13 9.66
C TYR A 87 8.64 18.65 9.92
N TYR A 88 7.72 19.60 10.13
CA TYR A 88 6.34 19.32 10.50
C TYR A 88 5.64 18.35 9.53
N PHE A 89 5.85 18.51 8.22
CA PHE A 89 5.21 17.65 7.22
C PHE A 89 5.73 16.20 7.25
N VAL A 90 7.04 16.02 7.38
CA VAL A 90 7.67 14.69 7.48
C VAL A 90 7.26 14.04 8.79
N SER A 91 7.34 14.77 9.91
CA SER A 91 6.91 14.31 11.23
C SER A 91 5.45 13.84 11.22
N PHE A 92 4.55 14.65 10.62
CA PHE A 92 3.14 14.32 10.47
C PHE A 92 2.92 13.05 9.65
N MET A 93 3.60 12.91 8.50
CA MET A 93 3.51 11.71 7.66
C MET A 93 3.99 10.47 8.42
N VAL A 94 5.18 10.51 9.02
CA VAL A 94 5.75 9.40 9.80
C VAL A 94 4.82 9.02 10.96
N LEU A 95 4.32 9.99 11.73
CA LEU A 95 3.37 9.75 12.82
C LEU A 95 2.12 9.03 12.32
N LEU A 96 1.54 9.52 11.21
CA LEU A 96 0.33 8.97 10.63
C LEU A 96 0.55 7.53 10.13
N SER A 97 1.59 7.29 9.34
CA SER A 97 1.83 6.01 8.68
C SER A 97 2.50 4.94 9.55
N ALA A 98 3.37 5.33 10.49
CA ALA A 98 4.13 4.39 11.32
C ALA A 98 3.46 4.13 12.68
N VAL A 99 2.67 5.08 13.19
CA VAL A 99 2.01 4.97 14.50
C VAL A 99 0.50 4.89 14.34
N VAL A 100 -0.16 5.95 13.85
CA VAL A 100 -1.62 6.08 13.89
C VAL A 100 -2.34 5.04 13.02
N PHE A 101 -2.00 4.91 11.73
CA PHE A 101 -2.67 3.98 10.82
C PHE A 101 -2.51 2.52 11.24
N PRO A 102 -1.31 2.01 11.60
CA PRO A 102 -1.17 0.65 12.12
C PRO A 102 -2.04 0.38 13.36
N LEU A 103 -2.15 1.33 14.29
CA LEU A 103 -3.01 1.20 15.47
C LEU A 103 -4.49 1.15 15.08
N VAL A 104 -4.93 2.06 14.21
CA VAL A 104 -6.32 2.13 13.73
C VAL A 104 -6.70 0.86 12.98
N LEU A 105 -5.80 0.32 12.14
CA LEU A 105 -6.04 -0.92 11.41
C LEU A 105 -6.10 -2.13 12.33
N LEU A 106 -5.14 -2.29 13.25
CA LEU A 106 -5.12 -3.40 14.21
C LEU A 106 -6.33 -3.38 15.15
N SER A 107 -6.68 -2.21 15.68
CA SER A 107 -7.86 -2.06 16.54
C SER A 107 -9.17 -2.25 15.76
N GLY A 108 -9.26 -1.72 14.54
CA GLY A 108 -10.41 -1.86 13.66
C GLY A 108 -10.67 -3.32 13.28
N ILE A 109 -9.63 -4.04 12.83
CA ILE A 109 -9.78 -5.44 12.43
C ILE A 109 -10.04 -6.36 13.63
N PHE A 110 -9.45 -6.07 14.80
CA PHE A 110 -9.76 -6.77 16.05
C PHE A 110 -11.24 -6.58 16.42
N PHE A 111 -11.73 -5.34 16.41
CA PHE A 111 -13.12 -5.04 16.74
C PHE A 111 -14.10 -5.71 15.76
N ILE A 112 -13.84 -5.64 14.45
CA ILE A 112 -14.67 -6.29 13.43
C ILE A 112 -14.67 -7.80 13.64
N SER A 113 -13.49 -8.42 13.78
CA SER A 113 -13.38 -9.87 13.96
C SER A 113 -14.05 -10.33 15.26
N LEU A 114 -13.97 -9.54 16.34
CA LEU A 114 -14.62 -9.83 17.62
C LEU A 114 -16.15 -9.79 17.49
N GLN A 115 -16.70 -8.78 16.83
CA GLN A 115 -18.15 -8.66 16.65
C GLN A 115 -18.70 -9.74 15.71
N LEU A 116 -17.98 -10.05 14.63
CA LEU A 116 -18.32 -11.16 13.73
C LEU A 116 -18.23 -12.51 14.43
N TYR A 117 -17.23 -12.72 15.30
CA TYR A 117 -17.13 -13.93 16.12
C TYR A 117 -18.30 -14.04 17.11
N ARG A 118 -18.74 -12.91 17.68
CA ARG A 118 -19.95 -12.82 18.53
C ARG A 118 -21.27 -12.83 17.75
N ARG A 119 -21.23 -13.05 16.42
CA ARG A 119 -22.39 -13.06 15.51
C ARG A 119 -23.22 -11.77 15.54
N ARG A 120 -22.59 -10.62 15.83
CA ARG A 120 -23.24 -9.31 15.77
C ARG A 120 -22.86 -8.59 14.48
N SER A 121 -23.81 -8.41 13.59
CA SER A 121 -23.68 -7.52 12.42
C SER A 121 -24.30 -6.16 12.75
N SER A 122 -23.59 -5.08 12.40
CA SER A 122 -24.13 -3.72 12.49
C SER A 122 -23.63 -2.89 11.31
N PRO A 123 -24.40 -1.88 10.84
CA PRO A 123 -23.96 -1.00 9.76
C PRO A 123 -22.71 -0.17 10.13
N ALA A 124 -22.39 -0.04 11.43
CA ALA A 124 -21.14 0.56 11.86
C ALA A 124 -19.92 -0.29 11.46
N LEU A 125 -20.03 -1.62 11.46
CA LEU A 125 -18.94 -2.50 11.03
C LEU A 125 -18.58 -2.30 9.56
N ALA A 126 -19.58 -2.08 8.71
CA ALA A 126 -19.36 -1.77 7.30
C ALA A 126 -18.54 -0.48 7.12
N ARG A 127 -18.86 0.56 7.90
CA ARG A 127 -18.10 1.82 7.86
C ARG A 127 -16.65 1.65 8.35
N ILE A 128 -16.43 0.89 9.41
CA ILE A 128 -15.08 0.61 9.93
C ILE A 128 -14.28 -0.22 8.91
N PHE A 129 -14.89 -1.23 8.28
CA PHE A 129 -14.18 -2.08 7.34
C PHE A 129 -13.87 -1.36 6.02
N ARG A 130 -14.75 -0.45 5.58
CA ARG A 130 -14.43 0.50 4.51
C ARG A 130 -13.21 1.36 4.84
N LEU A 131 -13.16 1.91 6.06
CA LEU A 131 -12.02 2.72 6.50
C LEU A 131 -10.73 1.91 6.55
N TYR A 132 -10.82 0.65 6.99
CA TYR A 132 -9.71 -0.30 6.98
C TYR A 132 -9.14 -0.49 5.57
N GLU A 133 -9.97 -0.75 4.56
CA GLU A 133 -9.50 -0.95 3.19
C GLU A 133 -8.81 0.29 2.61
N HIS A 134 -9.24 1.51 2.98
CA HIS A 134 -8.57 2.72 2.54
C HIS A 134 -7.23 2.95 3.26
N PHE A 135 -7.16 2.70 4.56
CA PHE A 135 -5.95 2.96 5.36
C PHE A 135 -4.89 1.87 5.26
N GLU A 136 -5.26 0.64 4.88
CA GLU A 136 -4.32 -0.48 4.72
C GLU A 136 -3.18 -0.14 3.76
N GLU A 137 -3.45 0.62 2.70
CA GLU A 137 -2.44 1.04 1.73
C GLU A 137 -1.44 2.06 2.29
N TRP A 138 -1.80 2.75 3.38
CA TRP A 138 -0.98 3.81 4.00
C TRP A 138 -0.18 3.33 5.21
N ALA A 139 -0.56 2.21 5.83
CA ALA A 139 0.16 1.66 6.97
C ALA A 139 1.38 0.86 6.49
N MET A 140 2.58 1.33 6.84
CA MET A 140 3.84 0.80 6.30
C MET A 140 4.80 0.31 7.38
N VAL A 141 4.32 -0.53 8.30
CA VAL A 141 5.13 -1.06 9.41
C VAL A 141 6.32 -1.90 8.90
N GLU A 142 6.10 -2.68 7.84
CA GLU A 142 7.11 -3.52 7.18
C GLU A 142 8.29 -2.68 6.66
N VAL A 143 7.98 -1.51 6.11
CA VAL A 143 8.96 -0.59 5.53
C VAL A 143 9.85 0.01 6.62
N TYR A 144 9.27 0.33 7.78
CA TYR A 144 10.03 0.83 8.92
C TYR A 144 11.02 -0.23 9.44
N LEU A 145 10.65 -1.52 9.44
CA LEU A 145 11.56 -2.61 9.82
C LEU A 145 12.78 -2.67 8.90
N LEU A 146 12.59 -2.50 7.59
CA LEU A 146 13.68 -2.43 6.63
C LEU A 146 14.59 -1.23 6.90
N GLY A 147 14.02 -0.07 7.26
CA GLY A 147 14.79 1.12 7.65
C GLY A 147 15.67 0.87 8.89
N ILE A 148 15.12 0.23 9.92
CA ILE A 148 15.88 -0.22 11.10
C ILE A 148 16.99 -1.18 10.65
N LEU A 149 16.68 -2.20 9.85
CA LEU A 149 17.63 -3.23 9.45
C LEU A 149 18.83 -2.64 8.68
N ILE A 150 18.57 -1.77 7.70
CA ILE A 150 19.62 -1.09 6.92
C ILE A 150 20.57 -0.33 7.84
N THR A 151 19.99 0.32 8.84
CA THR A 151 20.74 1.10 9.79
C THR A 151 21.57 0.24 10.73
N VAL A 152 21.01 -0.85 11.25
CA VAL A 152 21.76 -1.83 12.04
C VAL A 152 22.99 -2.29 11.27
N ILE A 153 22.82 -2.69 10.00
CA ILE A 153 23.90 -3.17 9.15
C ILE A 153 24.98 -2.10 8.99
N LYS A 154 24.60 -0.84 8.79
CA LYS A 154 25.58 0.26 8.69
C LYS A 154 26.37 0.44 9.99
N MET A 155 25.70 0.38 11.12
CA MET A 155 26.30 0.66 12.42
C MET A 155 27.11 -0.52 12.95
N SER A 156 26.82 -1.76 12.54
CA SER A 156 27.56 -2.96 13.00
C SER A 156 29.02 -2.95 12.57
N ASP A 157 29.34 -2.21 11.51
CA ASP A 157 30.71 -2.05 11.04
C ASP A 157 31.53 -1.09 11.93
N SER A 158 30.89 -0.35 12.85
CA SER A 158 31.52 0.73 13.63
C SER A 158 31.30 0.67 15.15
N SER A 159 30.52 -0.27 15.72
CA SER A 159 30.28 -0.37 17.18
C SER A 159 29.68 -1.71 17.65
N ASP A 160 29.87 -2.06 18.93
CA ASP A 160 29.17 -3.16 19.63
C ASP A 160 27.69 -2.80 19.86
N ILE A 161 26.82 -3.13 18.91
CA ILE A 161 25.37 -2.88 19.03
C ILE A 161 24.73 -3.95 19.90
N THR A 162 24.24 -3.57 21.08
CA THR A 162 23.36 -4.42 21.89
C THR A 162 21.92 -4.29 21.41
N PHE A 163 21.42 -5.30 20.69
CA PHE A 163 20.01 -5.38 20.32
C PHE A 163 19.13 -5.45 21.58
N ARG A 164 18.17 -4.55 21.70
CA ARG A 164 17.19 -4.57 22.80
C ARG A 164 15.92 -5.30 22.39
N SER A 165 15.06 -5.55 23.39
CA SER A 165 13.74 -6.17 23.20
C SER A 165 12.83 -5.43 22.21
N GLY A 166 13.04 -4.12 21.98
CA GLY A 166 12.25 -3.31 21.05
C GLY A 166 12.26 -3.85 19.62
N VAL A 167 13.43 -4.21 19.07
CA VAL A 167 13.54 -4.76 17.70
C VAL A 167 12.80 -6.09 17.58
N ILE A 168 12.84 -6.94 18.60
CA ILE A 168 12.14 -8.23 18.61
C ILE A 168 10.62 -8.01 18.64
N CYS A 169 10.12 -7.14 19.53
CA CYS A 169 8.70 -6.80 19.59
C CYS A 169 8.20 -6.20 18.28
N PHE A 170 8.99 -5.30 17.67
CA PHE A 170 8.65 -4.67 16.40
C PHE A 170 8.67 -5.66 15.23
N THR A 171 9.67 -6.54 15.16
CA THR A 171 9.74 -7.59 14.13
C THR A 171 8.55 -8.54 14.25
N LEU A 172 8.21 -8.96 15.47
CA LEU A 172 7.06 -9.84 15.69
C LEU A 172 5.73 -9.16 15.33
N LEU A 173 5.60 -7.86 15.62
CA LEU A 173 4.44 -7.06 15.19
C LEU A 173 4.31 -7.05 13.66
N VAL A 174 5.40 -6.83 12.93
CA VAL A 174 5.42 -6.86 11.45
C VAL A 174 5.03 -8.23 10.90
N LEU A 175 5.55 -9.31 11.49
CA LEU A 175 5.18 -10.67 11.09
C LEU A 175 3.70 -10.94 11.32
N ILE A 176 3.13 -10.43 12.40
CA ILE A 176 1.69 -10.56 12.69
C ILE A 176 0.85 -9.75 11.70
N THR A 177 1.23 -8.52 11.35
CA THR A 177 0.50 -7.73 10.35
C THR A 177 0.54 -8.38 8.97
N LEU A 178 1.68 -8.96 8.59
CA LEU A 178 1.82 -9.78 7.38
C LEU A 178 0.96 -11.06 7.44
N ALA A 179 0.90 -11.71 8.60
CA ALA A 179 0.03 -12.87 8.79
C ALA A 179 -1.46 -12.50 8.67
N ILE A 180 -1.88 -11.34 9.20
CA ILE A 180 -3.24 -10.82 9.07
C ILE A 180 -3.59 -10.60 7.58
N SER A 181 -2.72 -9.94 6.81
CA SER A 181 -2.97 -9.63 5.39
C SER A 181 -3.07 -10.87 4.49
N THR A 182 -2.45 -11.98 4.89
CA THR A 182 -2.53 -13.26 4.16
C THR A 182 -3.73 -14.13 4.56
N VAL A 183 -4.17 -14.05 5.82
CA VAL A 183 -5.25 -14.86 6.38
C VAL A 183 -6.63 -14.23 6.19
N ILE A 184 -6.71 -12.91 6.10
CA ILE A 184 -7.97 -12.18 5.95
C ILE A 184 -8.67 -12.50 4.61
N ASP A 185 -9.89 -13.01 4.68
CA ASP A 185 -10.77 -13.20 3.52
C ASP A 185 -11.74 -12.03 3.45
N ARG A 186 -11.35 -10.98 2.70
CA ARG A 186 -12.12 -9.71 2.60
C ARG A 186 -13.56 -9.94 2.17
N GLU A 187 -13.77 -10.86 1.22
CA GLU A 187 -15.09 -11.17 0.70
C GLU A 187 -15.96 -11.86 1.76
N LEU A 188 -15.40 -12.79 2.54
CA LEU A 188 -16.11 -13.41 3.67
C LEU A 188 -16.50 -12.37 4.74
N PHE A 189 -15.58 -11.46 5.10
CA PHE A 189 -15.85 -10.40 6.07
C PHE A 189 -17.01 -9.53 5.62
N TRP A 190 -16.96 -9.05 4.38
CA TRP A 190 -18.03 -8.26 3.82
C TRP A 190 -19.35 -9.05 3.70
N GLN A 191 -19.31 -10.36 3.44
CA GLN A 191 -20.51 -11.23 3.32
C GLN A 191 -21.21 -11.38 4.68
N MET A 192 -20.43 -11.51 5.74
CA MET A 192 -20.93 -11.58 7.11
C MET A 192 -21.46 -10.24 7.63
N ILE A 193 -20.82 -9.13 7.26
CA ILE A 193 -21.23 -7.78 7.68
C ILE A 193 -22.55 -7.38 7.02
N GLY A 194 -22.66 -7.54 5.69
CA GLY A 194 -23.74 -6.98 4.90
C GLY A 194 -24.74 -8.03 4.44
N GLY A 195 -25.37 -8.78 5.35
CA GLY A 195 -26.33 -9.86 5.04
C GLY A 195 -27.32 -9.59 3.89
N SER A 196 -27.67 -8.32 3.64
CA SER A 196 -28.52 -7.84 2.52
C SER A 196 -27.94 -8.01 1.11
N GLY A 197 -26.63 -8.22 0.94
CA GLY A 197 -26.04 -8.47 -0.38
C GLY A 197 -26.47 -9.79 -1.02
N ARG A 198 -27.09 -10.69 -0.23
CA ARG A 198 -27.63 -11.98 -0.70
C ARG A 198 -29.05 -11.83 -1.29
N GLU A 199 -29.84 -10.89 -0.76
CA GLU A 199 -31.17 -10.52 -1.26
C GLU A 199 -31.05 -9.68 -2.54
N MET A 200 -30.19 -8.65 -2.56
CA MET A 200 -29.92 -7.88 -3.78
C MET A 200 -29.29 -8.75 -4.89
N ARG A 201 -28.57 -9.82 -4.54
CA ARG A 201 -28.05 -10.82 -5.50
C ARG A 201 -29.15 -11.65 -6.17
N ALA A 202 -30.30 -11.77 -5.52
CA ALA A 202 -31.47 -12.50 -6.00
C ALA A 202 -32.34 -11.65 -6.94
N ASP A 203 -32.26 -10.31 -6.83
CA ASP A 203 -33.01 -9.35 -7.66
C ASP A 203 -32.28 -8.94 -8.96
N LEU A 204 -31.07 -9.45 -9.23
CA LEU A 204 -30.48 -9.30 -10.55
C LEU A 204 -31.32 -10.11 -11.53
N PRO A 205 -31.63 -9.58 -12.73
CA PRO A 205 -32.48 -10.26 -13.69
C PRO A 205 -31.95 -11.68 -13.94
N ASP A 206 -32.74 -12.66 -13.52
CA ASP A 206 -32.50 -14.07 -13.77
C ASP A 206 -32.82 -14.30 -15.25
N HIS A 207 -31.80 -14.45 -16.11
CA HIS A 207 -32.05 -14.78 -17.50
C HIS A 207 -31.13 -15.87 -18.08
N PRO A 208 -31.69 -16.75 -18.94
CA PRO A 208 -31.04 -17.94 -19.44
C PRO A 208 -30.33 -17.64 -20.77
N ASN A 209 -28.99 -17.70 -20.80
CA ASN A 209 -28.28 -18.44 -21.85
C ASN A 209 -26.81 -18.59 -21.45
N ARG A 210 -26.44 -19.84 -21.16
CA ARG A 210 -25.20 -20.21 -20.48
C ARG A 210 -23.95 -20.13 -21.39
N ASP A 211 -24.14 -19.83 -22.68
CA ASP A 211 -23.12 -20.02 -23.71
C ASP A 211 -22.61 -18.72 -24.37
N ASP A 212 -23.23 -17.55 -24.13
CA ASP A 212 -22.80 -16.22 -24.69
C ASP A 212 -22.40 -15.20 -23.58
N ASP A 213 -22.51 -15.60 -22.31
CA ASP A 213 -22.51 -14.66 -21.17
C ASP A 213 -21.13 -14.42 -20.54
N THR A 214 -20.11 -15.22 -20.86
CA THR A 214 -18.79 -15.18 -20.21
C THR A 214 -17.82 -14.14 -20.77
N GLU A 215 -18.21 -13.38 -21.79
CA GLU A 215 -17.31 -12.44 -22.50
C GLU A 215 -17.65 -10.96 -22.31
N ARG A 216 -18.78 -10.63 -21.68
CA ARG A 216 -19.25 -9.23 -21.57
C ARG A 216 -18.79 -8.55 -20.28
N SER A 217 -18.54 -7.25 -20.34
CA SER A 217 -18.20 -6.48 -19.14
C SER A 217 -19.45 -6.23 -18.29
N ALA A 218 -19.27 -6.00 -16.99
CA ALA A 218 -20.36 -5.62 -16.09
C ALA A 218 -21.00 -4.29 -16.54
N ALA A 219 -20.17 -3.33 -16.98
CA ALA A 219 -20.64 -2.09 -17.57
C ALA A 219 -21.51 -2.28 -18.84
N ASP A 220 -21.29 -3.31 -19.65
CA ASP A 220 -22.13 -3.59 -20.83
C ASP A 220 -23.50 -4.16 -20.44
N ARG A 221 -23.62 -4.70 -19.22
CA ARG A 221 -24.84 -5.28 -18.66
C ARG A 221 -25.61 -4.31 -17.76
N GLY A 222 -25.22 -3.04 -17.71
CA GLY A 222 -25.82 -2.06 -16.80
C GLY A 222 -25.58 -2.40 -15.33
N LEU A 223 -24.41 -2.97 -15.01
CA LEU A 223 -24.00 -3.29 -13.65
C LEU A 223 -22.79 -2.43 -13.24
N ILE A 224 -22.75 -2.08 -11.96
CA ILE A 224 -21.66 -1.35 -11.32
C ILE A 224 -21.04 -2.26 -10.26
N LEU A 225 -19.71 -2.36 -10.27
CA LEU A 225 -18.94 -2.97 -9.20
C LEU A 225 -18.50 -1.89 -8.21
N CYS A 226 -18.89 -2.00 -6.94
CA CYS A 226 -18.39 -1.11 -5.89
C CYS A 226 -16.87 -1.28 -5.72
N ASP A 227 -16.12 -0.18 -5.78
CA ASP A 227 -14.64 -0.19 -5.71
C ASP A 227 -14.07 -0.61 -4.35
N ILE A 228 -14.89 -0.60 -3.29
CA ILE A 228 -14.50 -0.97 -1.93
C ILE A 228 -14.94 -2.42 -1.66
N CYS A 229 -16.24 -2.63 -1.47
CA CYS A 229 -16.75 -3.93 -1.04
C CYS A 229 -17.01 -4.94 -2.18
N HIS A 230 -16.68 -4.58 -3.42
CA HIS A 230 -16.89 -5.41 -4.62
C HIS A 230 -18.32 -5.96 -4.80
N LEU A 231 -19.32 -5.31 -4.20
CA LEU A 231 -20.72 -5.64 -4.44
C LEU A 231 -21.11 -5.20 -5.85
N LEU A 232 -21.70 -6.12 -6.61
CA LEU A 232 -22.36 -5.80 -7.87
C LEU A 232 -23.76 -5.25 -7.61
N VAL A 233 -24.05 -4.12 -8.22
CA VAL A 233 -25.34 -3.42 -8.13
C VAL A 233 -25.79 -2.95 -9.51
N PRO A 234 -27.11 -2.80 -9.76
CA PRO A 234 -27.63 -2.19 -10.99
C PRO A 234 -27.12 -0.76 -11.22
N GLU A 235 -27.00 -0.35 -12.49
CA GLU A 235 -26.58 1.01 -12.89
C GLU A 235 -27.55 2.11 -12.41
N ASP A 236 -28.81 1.77 -12.10
CA ASP A 236 -29.80 2.70 -11.53
C ASP A 236 -29.36 3.31 -10.19
N LEU A 237 -28.46 2.63 -9.47
CA LEU A 237 -27.86 3.11 -8.22
C LEU A 237 -26.62 3.98 -8.44
N ALA A 238 -26.27 4.33 -9.68
CA ALA A 238 -25.18 5.24 -9.98
C ALA A 238 -25.34 6.58 -9.24
N GLY A 239 -24.29 7.02 -8.55
CA GLY A 239 -24.28 8.25 -7.74
C GLY A 239 -24.90 8.11 -6.36
N GLN A 240 -25.52 6.98 -6.04
CA GLN A 240 -26.06 6.67 -4.71
C GLN A 240 -25.01 5.97 -3.83
N ASP A 241 -25.30 5.87 -2.53
CA ASP A 241 -24.44 5.16 -1.58
C ASP A 241 -24.63 3.65 -1.70
N CYS A 242 -23.52 2.91 -1.70
CA CYS A 242 -23.54 1.46 -1.75
C CYS A 242 -24.31 0.88 -0.56
N PRO A 243 -25.28 -0.02 -0.78
CA PRO A 243 -26.12 -0.57 0.29
C PRO A 243 -25.33 -1.43 1.31
N ARG A 244 -24.10 -1.84 0.99
CA ARG A 244 -23.24 -2.66 1.85
C ARG A 244 -22.20 -1.86 2.62
N CYS A 245 -21.47 -0.97 1.95
CA CYS A 245 -20.36 -0.22 2.57
C CYS A 245 -20.61 1.28 2.75
N GLY A 246 -21.66 1.82 2.12
CA GLY A 246 -21.96 3.26 2.10
C GLY A 246 -21.00 4.09 1.24
N GLU A 247 -20.25 3.47 0.34
CA GLU A 247 -19.40 4.18 -0.62
C GLU A 247 -20.20 4.65 -1.84
N ARG A 248 -19.92 5.85 -2.35
CA ARG A 248 -20.60 6.35 -3.54
C ARG A 248 -20.30 5.47 -4.76
N LEU A 249 -21.36 5.03 -5.42
CA LEU A 249 -21.29 4.14 -6.57
C LEU A 249 -21.03 4.94 -7.85
N HIS A 250 -20.03 4.52 -8.61
CA HIS A 250 -19.70 5.10 -9.90
C HIS A 250 -19.40 3.98 -10.90
N ARG A 251 -19.83 4.13 -12.16
CA ARG A 251 -19.52 3.16 -13.22
C ARG A 251 -18.01 3.07 -13.48
N ARG A 252 -17.34 4.21 -13.46
CA ARG A 252 -15.87 4.38 -13.48
C ARG A 252 -15.52 5.49 -12.51
N LYS A 253 -14.31 5.50 -11.97
CA LYS A 253 -13.88 6.57 -11.05
C LYS A 253 -14.02 7.94 -11.73
N PRO A 254 -14.68 8.92 -11.08
CA PRO A 254 -14.96 10.21 -11.69
C PRO A 254 -13.66 10.96 -11.97
N GLU A 255 -13.55 11.49 -13.20
CA GLU A 255 -12.38 12.26 -13.64
C GLU A 255 -11.05 11.53 -13.43
N SER A 256 -11.05 10.19 -13.51
CA SER A 256 -9.84 9.36 -13.30
C SER A 256 -8.68 9.83 -14.19
N PHE A 257 -8.94 10.12 -15.46
CA PHE A 257 -7.90 10.53 -16.40
C PHE A 257 -7.26 11.88 -16.02
N SER A 258 -8.08 12.93 -15.84
CA SER A 258 -7.63 14.30 -15.57
C SER A 258 -6.95 14.39 -14.19
N ARG A 259 -7.52 13.77 -13.16
CA ARG A 259 -6.97 13.74 -11.80
C ARG A 259 -5.64 12.99 -11.74
N THR A 260 -5.53 11.84 -12.41
CA THR A 260 -4.29 11.07 -12.43
C THR A 260 -3.18 11.85 -13.14
N TRP A 261 -3.47 12.50 -14.28
CA TRP A 261 -2.51 13.39 -14.94
C TRP A 261 -2.05 14.55 -14.04
N ALA A 262 -2.98 15.24 -13.36
CA ALA A 262 -2.64 16.34 -12.47
C ALA A 262 -1.68 15.89 -11.35
N LEU A 263 -1.90 14.71 -10.77
CA LEU A 263 -1.04 14.16 -9.73
C LEU A 263 0.33 13.71 -10.27
N ILE A 264 0.37 13.12 -11.46
CA ILE A 264 1.64 12.75 -12.12
C ILE A 264 2.47 14.01 -12.46
N ILE A 265 1.85 15.05 -13.03
CA ILE A 265 2.54 16.31 -13.34
C ILE A 265 3.07 16.95 -12.05
N THR A 266 2.27 16.95 -10.98
CA THR A 266 2.70 17.43 -9.65
C THR A 266 3.92 16.66 -9.16
N SER A 267 3.89 15.33 -9.17
CA SER A 267 5.04 14.52 -8.79
C SER A 267 6.27 14.77 -9.67
N ALA A 268 6.11 14.93 -10.98
CA ALA A 268 7.22 15.19 -11.90
C ALA A 268 7.90 16.54 -11.62
N ILE A 269 7.11 17.58 -11.32
CA ILE A 269 7.63 18.91 -10.97
C ILE A 269 8.44 18.85 -9.66
N PHE A 270 7.91 18.18 -8.63
CA PHE A 270 8.58 18.10 -7.33
C PHE A 270 9.70 17.05 -7.27
N PHE A 271 9.78 16.14 -8.24
CA PHE A 271 10.85 15.14 -8.32
C PHE A 271 12.23 15.77 -8.52
N ALA A 272 12.32 16.82 -9.33
CA ALA A 272 13.58 17.54 -9.55
C ALA A 272 14.14 18.20 -8.26
N PRO A 273 13.40 19.08 -7.55
CA PRO A 273 13.90 19.66 -6.31
C PRO A 273 14.12 18.61 -5.20
N ALA A 274 13.34 17.53 -5.17
CA ALA A 274 13.55 16.44 -4.21
C ALA A 274 14.92 15.73 -4.36
N ASN A 275 15.45 15.65 -5.59
CA ASN A 275 16.73 14.98 -5.86
C ASN A 275 17.93 15.93 -5.97
N LEU A 276 17.69 17.21 -6.27
CA LEU A 276 18.74 18.22 -6.46
C LEU A 276 19.05 19.02 -5.20
N LEU A 277 18.07 19.18 -4.31
CA LEU A 277 18.29 19.93 -3.07
C LEU A 277 19.03 19.06 -2.04
N PRO A 278 19.79 19.70 -1.14
CA PRO A 278 20.43 18.98 -0.05
C PRO A 278 19.35 18.32 0.82
N ILE A 279 19.65 17.10 1.26
CA ILE A 279 18.83 16.34 2.20
C ILE A 279 19.38 16.41 3.62
N MET A 280 20.70 16.57 3.75
CA MET A 280 21.40 16.72 5.00
C MET A 280 22.32 17.92 4.92
N ARG A 281 22.36 18.72 5.99
CA ARG A 281 23.36 19.75 6.22
C ARG A 281 24.05 19.45 7.54
N VAL A 282 25.35 19.18 7.48
CA VAL A 282 26.18 18.96 8.67
C VAL A 282 27.01 20.22 8.86
N ASP A 283 26.82 20.92 9.98
CA ASP A 283 27.68 22.05 10.32
C ASP A 283 28.85 21.52 11.19
N PHE A 284 30.06 21.44 10.63
CA PHE A 284 31.28 21.10 11.37
C PHE A 284 32.17 22.34 11.48
N MET A 285 32.45 22.79 12.72
CA MET A 285 33.25 24.01 12.99
C MET A 285 32.76 25.27 12.23
N GLY A 286 31.45 25.39 12.00
CA GLY A 286 30.83 26.56 11.36
C GLY A 286 30.91 26.59 9.82
N VAL A 287 31.49 25.59 9.16
CA VAL A 287 31.40 25.43 7.71
C VAL A 287 30.26 24.47 7.39
N PRO A 288 29.20 24.92 6.70
CA PRO A 288 28.08 24.07 6.34
C PRO A 288 28.44 23.14 5.18
N ASP A 289 28.48 21.82 5.43
CA ASP A 289 28.56 20.83 4.37
C ASP A 289 27.15 20.36 3.99
N ARG A 290 26.84 20.32 2.70
CA ARG A 290 25.50 20.05 2.16
C ARG A 290 25.56 18.83 1.27
N SER A 291 24.88 17.76 1.66
CA SER A 291 24.86 16.52 0.89
C SER A 291 23.48 16.31 0.27
N THR A 292 23.45 16.02 -1.03
CA THR A 292 22.27 15.55 -1.74
C THR A 292 22.08 14.05 -1.56
N ILE A 293 20.92 13.52 -1.99
CA ILE A 293 20.69 12.07 -2.06
C ILE A 293 21.74 11.40 -2.95
N MET A 294 22.10 12.03 -4.07
CA MET A 294 23.12 11.52 -4.99
C MET A 294 24.49 11.44 -4.33
N ASP A 295 24.87 12.46 -3.56
CA ASP A 295 26.13 12.45 -2.80
C ASP A 295 26.14 11.31 -1.78
N GLY A 296 25.00 11.06 -1.11
CA GLY A 296 24.83 9.91 -0.22
C GLY A 296 25.02 8.57 -0.93
N ILE A 297 24.44 8.40 -2.12
CA ILE A 297 24.61 7.18 -2.93
C ILE A 297 26.09 6.99 -3.30
N ILE A 298 26.73 8.03 -3.84
CA ILE A 298 28.14 7.98 -4.24
C ILE A 298 29.03 7.65 -3.04
N TYR A 299 28.78 8.27 -1.89
CA TYR A 299 29.50 8.00 -0.64
C TYR A 299 29.44 6.52 -0.25
N PHE A 300 28.25 5.92 -0.23
CA PHE A 300 28.10 4.50 0.14
C PHE A 300 28.72 3.54 -0.88
N PHE A 301 28.74 3.88 -2.16
CA PHE A 301 29.44 3.09 -3.18
C PHE A 301 30.97 3.18 -3.02
N GLN A 302 31.52 4.35 -2.71
CA GLN A 302 32.95 4.54 -2.52
C GLN A 302 33.49 3.84 -1.26
N HIS A 303 32.69 3.82 -0.18
CA HIS A 303 33.07 3.18 1.09
C HIS A 303 32.80 1.67 1.12
N GLY A 304 32.52 1.04 -0.02
CA GLY A 304 32.36 -0.42 -0.15
C GLY A 304 30.99 -0.98 0.27
N SER A 305 30.12 -0.16 0.84
CA SER A 305 28.75 -0.52 1.25
C SER A 305 27.74 -0.47 0.10
N TYR A 306 28.03 -1.23 -0.98
CA TYR A 306 27.25 -1.23 -2.22
C TYR A 306 25.76 -1.55 -2.02
N LEU A 307 25.43 -2.44 -1.07
CA LEU A 307 24.05 -2.84 -0.79
C LEU A 307 23.20 -1.64 -0.33
N ILE A 308 23.73 -0.82 0.58
CA ILE A 308 23.03 0.36 1.11
C ILE A 308 22.85 1.40 0.01
N GLY A 309 23.92 1.67 -0.75
CA GLY A 309 23.86 2.60 -1.89
C GLY A 309 22.82 2.18 -2.93
N LEU A 310 22.73 0.89 -3.25
CA LEU A 310 21.74 0.36 -4.20
C LEU A 310 20.30 0.52 -3.68
N ILE A 311 20.07 0.27 -2.38
CA ILE A 311 18.75 0.44 -1.77
C ILE A 311 18.30 1.90 -1.85
N ILE A 312 19.16 2.85 -1.45
CA ILE A 312 18.85 4.29 -1.50
C ILE A 312 18.60 4.73 -2.95
N PHE A 313 19.46 4.31 -3.90
CA PHE A 313 19.26 4.62 -5.32
C PHE A 313 17.93 4.08 -5.86
N ALA A 314 17.64 2.81 -5.58
CA ALA A 314 16.45 2.15 -6.09
C ALA A 314 15.17 2.81 -5.53
N ALA A 315 15.14 3.08 -4.23
CA ALA A 315 13.95 3.62 -3.60
C ALA A 315 13.80 5.13 -3.88
N SER A 316 14.87 5.94 -3.84
CA SER A 316 14.74 7.40 -3.99
C SER A 316 14.61 7.88 -5.45
N ILE A 317 15.19 7.15 -6.40
CA ILE A 317 15.21 7.55 -7.83
C ILE A 317 14.38 6.58 -8.67
N LEU A 318 14.73 5.30 -8.66
CA LEU A 318 14.16 4.32 -9.59
C LEU A 318 12.67 4.08 -9.34
N VAL A 319 12.23 3.94 -8.09
CA VAL A 319 10.82 3.66 -7.74
C VAL A 319 9.89 4.82 -8.11
N PRO A 320 10.13 6.09 -7.70
CA PRO A 320 9.32 7.22 -8.12
C PRO A 320 9.31 7.40 -9.63
N LEU A 321 10.47 7.28 -10.29
CA LEU A 321 10.56 7.39 -11.75
C LEU A 321 9.75 6.30 -12.45
N PHE A 322 9.83 5.05 -11.97
CA PHE A 322 9.04 3.94 -12.48
C PHE A 322 7.52 4.19 -12.33
N LYS A 323 7.08 4.75 -11.20
CA LYS A 323 5.66 5.10 -11.00
C LYS A 323 5.20 6.23 -11.93
N ILE A 324 5.97 7.31 -12.00
CA ILE A 324 5.65 8.48 -12.84
C ILE A 324 5.58 8.06 -14.31
N ALA A 325 6.63 7.41 -14.81
CA ALA A 325 6.69 6.94 -16.20
C ALA A 325 5.64 5.87 -16.48
N GLY A 326 5.48 4.89 -15.57
CA GLY A 326 4.52 3.80 -15.72
C GLY A 326 3.08 4.29 -15.82
N LEU A 327 2.65 5.18 -14.91
CA LEU A 327 1.29 5.75 -14.98
C LEU A 327 1.12 6.68 -16.19
N ALA A 328 2.14 7.46 -16.57
CA ALA A 328 2.11 8.28 -17.78
C ALA A 328 1.93 7.42 -19.05
N ILE A 329 2.58 6.26 -19.15
CA ILE A 329 2.41 5.31 -20.25
C ILE A 329 0.98 4.73 -20.26
N LEU A 330 0.44 4.36 -19.09
CA LEU A 330 -0.94 3.85 -18.97
C LEU A 330 -1.97 4.88 -19.45
N LEU A 331 -1.77 6.15 -19.09
CA LEU A 331 -2.66 7.25 -19.49
C LEU A 331 -2.50 7.65 -20.96
N SER A 332 -1.28 7.71 -21.48
CA SER A 332 -1.03 8.22 -22.84
C SER A 332 -1.51 7.27 -23.93
N THR A 333 -1.59 5.97 -23.62
CA THR A 333 -1.81 4.94 -24.64
C THR A 333 -3.29 4.57 -24.75
N ARG A 334 -4.05 5.19 -25.66
CA ARG A 334 -5.33 4.64 -26.16
C ARG A 334 -5.02 3.45 -27.05
N ALA A 335 -4.98 2.24 -26.48
CA ALA A 335 -4.63 1.06 -27.25
C ALA A 335 -5.80 0.61 -28.12
N PRO A 336 -5.55 0.19 -29.38
CA PRO A 336 -6.52 -0.62 -30.11
C PRO A 336 -6.80 -1.91 -29.33
N CYS A 337 -7.91 -2.60 -29.62
CA CYS A 337 -8.27 -3.81 -28.90
C CYS A 337 -7.27 -4.96 -29.14
N ASN A 338 -6.21 -4.97 -28.34
CA ASN A 338 -5.20 -6.01 -28.32
C ASN A 338 -5.11 -6.58 -26.91
N LEU A 339 -5.69 -7.77 -26.73
CA LEU A 339 -5.79 -8.46 -25.45
C LEU A 339 -4.43 -8.61 -24.76
N ARG A 340 -3.36 -8.92 -25.51
CA ARG A 340 -2.02 -9.13 -24.95
C ARG A 340 -1.42 -7.83 -24.40
N LEU A 341 -1.62 -6.72 -25.13
CA LEU A 341 -1.15 -5.39 -24.69
C LEU A 341 -1.93 -4.92 -23.44
N LEU A 342 -3.24 -5.12 -23.41
CA LEU A 342 -4.08 -4.77 -22.25
C LEU A 342 -3.75 -5.61 -21.02
N GLN A 343 -3.46 -6.91 -21.20
CA GLN A 343 -2.94 -7.77 -20.14
C GLN A 343 -1.59 -7.26 -19.61
N GLN A 344 -0.66 -6.87 -20.49
CA GLN A 344 0.62 -6.28 -20.07
C GLN A 344 0.45 -4.97 -19.32
N LYS A 345 -0.42 -4.07 -19.78
CA LYS A 345 -0.76 -2.83 -19.07
C LYS A 345 -1.39 -3.08 -17.72
N THR A 346 -2.31 -4.03 -17.62
CA THR A 346 -2.93 -4.40 -16.34
C THR A 346 -1.89 -4.97 -15.38
N ARG A 347 -0.96 -5.80 -15.85
CA ARG A 347 0.18 -6.28 -15.05
C ARG A 347 1.10 -5.13 -14.62
N MET A 348 1.38 -4.18 -15.50
CA MET A 348 2.18 -3.00 -15.18
C MET A 348 1.49 -2.15 -14.11
N TYR A 349 0.18 -1.92 -14.23
CA TYR A 349 -0.62 -1.25 -13.20
C TYR A 349 -0.54 -2.00 -11.86
N ARG A 350 -0.72 -3.33 -11.84
CA ARG A 350 -0.58 -4.13 -10.61
C ARG A 350 0.82 -4.02 -10.00
N LEU A 351 1.87 -3.99 -10.83
CA LEU A 351 3.24 -3.81 -10.37
C LEU A 351 3.45 -2.41 -9.78
N ILE A 352 2.94 -1.37 -10.43
CA ILE A 352 2.96 0.02 -9.94
C ILE A 352 2.22 0.14 -8.60
N ALA A 353 1.02 -0.45 -8.49
CA ALA A 353 0.23 -0.47 -7.26
C ALA A 353 0.93 -1.28 -6.15
N PHE A 354 1.57 -2.40 -6.50
CA PHE A 354 2.34 -3.21 -5.56
C PHE A 354 3.54 -2.44 -4.98
N ILE A 355 4.39 -1.88 -5.86
CA ILE A 355 5.53 -1.03 -5.49
C ILE A 355 5.05 0.24 -4.75
N GLY A 356 3.84 0.71 -5.11
CA GLY A 356 2.99 1.66 -4.41
C GLY A 356 3.22 1.70 -2.90
N ARG A 357 2.97 0.55 -2.28
CA ARG A 357 2.94 0.31 -0.83
C ARG A 357 4.31 0.42 -0.14
N TRP A 358 5.40 0.45 -0.91
CA TRP A 358 6.78 0.46 -0.41
C TRP A 358 7.45 1.83 -0.58
N SER A 359 6.75 2.78 -1.20
CA SER A 359 7.33 4.02 -1.71
C SER A 359 7.73 5.04 -0.64
N MET A 360 7.34 4.86 0.62
CA MET A 360 7.81 5.72 1.73
C MET A 360 9.10 5.20 2.36
N LEU A 361 9.69 4.11 1.87
CA LEU A 361 10.91 3.52 2.44
C LEU A 361 12.03 4.53 2.61
N ASP A 362 12.27 5.36 1.61
CA ASP A 362 13.36 6.34 1.64
C ASP A 362 13.23 7.33 2.78
N ILE A 363 12.04 7.89 2.98
CA ILE A 363 11.80 8.87 4.05
C ILE A 363 12.12 8.23 5.39
N PHE A 364 11.71 6.98 5.60
CA PHE A 364 12.01 6.26 6.84
C PHE A 364 13.49 5.95 7.00
N VAL A 365 14.17 5.50 5.95
CA VAL A 365 15.63 5.23 6.00
C VAL A 365 16.40 6.52 6.31
N ILE A 366 16.13 7.60 5.58
CA ILE A 366 16.75 8.91 5.81
C ILE A 366 16.45 9.37 7.24
N SER A 367 15.20 9.24 7.68
CA SER A 367 14.79 9.64 9.02
C SER A 367 15.59 8.94 10.12
N LEU A 368 15.76 7.63 9.97
CA LEU A 368 16.40 6.81 10.98
C LEU A 368 17.92 7.03 10.95
N LEU A 369 18.50 7.17 9.77
CA LEU A 369 19.90 7.57 9.60
C LEU A 369 20.18 8.96 10.20
N THR A 370 19.28 9.93 10.07
CA THR A 370 19.50 11.28 10.66
C THR A 370 19.55 11.24 12.18
N VAL A 371 18.63 10.50 12.82
CA VAL A 371 18.61 10.32 14.29
C VAL A 371 19.89 9.64 14.79
N LEU A 372 20.52 8.82 13.94
CA LEU A 372 21.67 8.00 14.34
C LEU A 372 23.02 8.59 13.99
N VAL A 373 23.07 9.52 13.06
CA VAL A 373 24.30 10.25 12.71
C VAL A 373 24.46 11.49 13.59
N ASP A 374 23.43 11.89 14.34
CA ASP A 374 23.46 13.02 15.29
C ASP A 374 24.30 12.68 16.56
N PHE A 375 25.58 12.34 16.36
CA PHE A 375 26.54 12.11 17.44
C PHE A 375 27.09 13.46 17.95
N GLY A 376 26.46 14.00 18.99
CA GLY A 376 27.12 14.70 20.10
C GLY A 376 27.85 16.04 19.85
N PHE A 377 27.31 17.11 20.46
CA PHE A 377 27.89 18.42 20.86
C PHE A 377 28.64 19.30 19.83
N PHE A 378 29.26 18.76 18.76
CA PHE A 378 30.07 19.54 17.80
C PHE A 378 29.49 19.60 16.38
N THR A 379 28.49 18.79 16.07
CA THR A 379 27.80 18.75 14.78
C THR A 379 26.31 18.95 14.99
N SER A 380 25.75 20.04 14.48
CA SER A 380 24.31 20.18 14.31
C SER A 380 23.93 19.69 12.92
N ILE A 381 23.20 18.58 12.85
CA ILE A 381 22.65 18.10 11.59
C ILE A 381 21.30 18.77 11.39
N HIS A 382 21.31 19.85 10.62
CA HIS A 382 20.06 20.36 10.09
C HIS A 382 19.69 19.48 8.90
N THR A 383 18.59 18.75 8.99
CA THR A 383 17.97 18.17 7.80
C THR A 383 17.68 19.32 6.81
N ALA A 384 17.57 19.03 5.52
CA ALA A 384 17.50 20.05 4.46
C ALA A 384 16.21 19.88 3.60
N PRO A 385 15.77 20.91 2.83
CA PRO A 385 14.39 21.01 2.33
C PRO A 385 13.94 19.89 1.38
N ALA A 386 14.87 19.11 0.83
CA ALA A 386 14.58 18.00 -0.07
C ALA A 386 13.57 16.99 0.48
N ALA A 387 13.58 16.74 1.80
CA ALA A 387 12.69 15.75 2.43
C ALA A 387 11.20 16.09 2.23
N THR A 388 10.83 17.38 2.31
CA THR A 388 9.44 17.82 2.12
C THR A 388 8.97 17.61 0.69
N TYR A 389 9.78 17.98 -0.30
CA TYR A 389 9.50 17.76 -1.73
C TYR A 389 9.41 16.26 -2.04
N PHE A 390 10.29 15.45 -1.47
CA PHE A 390 10.25 14.01 -1.61
C PHE A 390 8.95 13.41 -1.06
N CYS A 391 8.50 13.84 0.12
CA CYS A 391 7.19 13.43 0.66
C CYS A 391 6.02 13.80 -0.27
N ILE A 392 6.05 14.98 -0.90
CA ILE A 392 5.03 15.39 -1.87
C ILE A 392 5.02 14.47 -3.09
N VAL A 393 6.19 14.09 -3.62
CA VAL A 393 6.32 13.14 -4.74
C VAL A 393 5.73 11.78 -4.36
N VAL A 394 6.08 11.25 -3.18
CA VAL A 394 5.57 9.96 -2.73
C VAL A 394 4.04 10.00 -2.54
N ALA A 395 3.53 11.01 -1.84
CA ALA A 395 2.10 11.15 -1.61
C ALA A 395 1.32 11.30 -2.94
N SER A 396 1.77 12.19 -3.83
CA SER A 396 1.11 12.41 -5.13
C SER A 396 1.15 11.18 -6.04
N THR A 397 2.27 10.44 -6.10
CA THR A 397 2.34 9.20 -6.89
C THR A 397 1.48 8.07 -6.30
N MET A 398 1.32 7.99 -4.97
CA MET A 398 0.38 7.07 -4.34
C MET A 398 -1.07 7.44 -4.67
N PHE A 399 -1.46 8.70 -4.48
CA PHE A 399 -2.79 9.17 -4.84
C PHE A 399 -3.08 8.99 -6.34
N ALA A 400 -2.08 9.15 -7.21
CA ALA A 400 -2.23 8.92 -8.65
C ALA A 400 -2.60 7.45 -8.94
N ALA A 401 -1.89 6.51 -8.34
CA ALA A 401 -2.18 5.08 -8.49
C ALA A 401 -3.58 4.70 -7.97
N ILE A 402 -3.98 5.25 -6.82
CA ILE A 402 -5.32 5.02 -6.23
C ILE A 402 -6.42 5.64 -7.10
N THR A 403 -6.17 6.80 -7.68
CA THR A 403 -7.17 7.53 -8.49
C THR A 403 -7.37 6.89 -9.86
N PHE A 404 -6.33 6.26 -10.42
CA PHE A 404 -6.39 5.60 -11.71
C PHE A 404 -7.35 4.40 -11.68
N ASP A 405 -8.27 4.36 -12.63
CA ASP A 405 -9.17 3.23 -12.86
C ASP A 405 -8.67 2.37 -14.03
N PRO A 406 -8.13 1.16 -13.78
CA PRO A 406 -7.60 0.30 -14.84
C PRO A 406 -8.68 -0.19 -15.81
N ARG A 407 -9.96 -0.19 -15.41
CA ARG A 407 -11.08 -0.67 -16.24
C ARG A 407 -11.26 0.19 -17.50
N ILE A 408 -10.93 1.47 -17.42
CA ILE A 408 -11.01 2.42 -18.56
C ILE A 408 -10.17 1.93 -19.76
N MET A 409 -9.05 1.24 -19.52
CA MET A 409 -8.22 0.70 -20.59
C MET A 409 -8.91 -0.44 -21.36
N TRP A 410 -9.89 -1.09 -20.73
CA TRP A 410 -10.58 -2.26 -21.27
C TRP A 410 -11.90 -1.91 -21.97
N ASP A 411 -12.41 -0.69 -21.79
CA ASP A 411 -13.64 -0.19 -22.39
C ASP A 411 -13.57 -0.13 -23.93
N THR A 412 -12.35 -0.08 -24.50
CA THR A 412 -12.14 -0.12 -25.96
C THR A 412 -12.32 -1.51 -26.58
N CYS A 413 -12.50 -2.55 -25.77
CA CYS A 413 -12.66 -3.94 -26.18
C CYS A 413 -14.03 -4.47 -25.72
N THR A 414 -15.08 -4.25 -26.50
CA THR A 414 -16.42 -4.79 -26.27
C THR A 414 -16.63 -6.09 -27.06
N ALA A 415 -17.11 -7.15 -26.37
CA ALA A 415 -17.74 -8.44 -26.77
C ALA A 415 -17.46 -9.18 -28.11
N GLY A 416 -16.81 -8.61 -29.13
CA GLY A 416 -16.55 -9.27 -30.42
C GLY A 416 -15.11 -9.72 -30.65
N ASP A 417 -14.17 -9.29 -29.80
CA ASP A 417 -12.72 -9.39 -30.05
C ASP A 417 -11.98 -10.36 -29.11
N THR A 418 -12.69 -11.10 -28.25
CA THR A 418 -12.08 -12.11 -27.35
C THR A 418 -12.03 -13.48 -28.04
N PRO A 419 -10.84 -14.04 -28.36
CA PRO A 419 -10.76 -15.42 -28.79
C PRO A 419 -11.08 -16.34 -27.59
N ALA A 420 -12.12 -17.16 -27.75
CA ALA A 420 -12.49 -18.23 -26.85
C ALA A 420 -11.30 -19.18 -26.61
N ALA A 421 -10.65 -19.07 -25.45
CA ALA A 421 -9.61 -20.03 -25.05
C ALA A 421 -9.49 -20.10 -23.52
N VAL A 422 -10.38 -20.87 -22.89
CA VAL A 422 -10.13 -21.46 -21.57
C VAL A 422 -9.17 -22.64 -21.77
N ALA A 423 -7.86 -22.36 -21.78
CA ALA A 423 -6.85 -23.39 -21.63
C ALA A 423 -6.46 -23.46 -20.14
N ALA A 424 -6.93 -24.51 -19.46
CA ALA A 424 -6.45 -24.88 -18.14
C ALA A 424 -4.93 -25.06 -18.21
N LYS A 425 -4.16 -24.18 -17.58
CA LYS A 425 -2.73 -24.38 -17.36
C LYS A 425 -2.58 -25.28 -16.14
N PRO A 426 -2.03 -26.50 -16.26
CA PRO A 426 -1.59 -27.24 -15.08
C PRO A 426 -0.40 -26.49 -14.48
N THR A 427 -0.53 -26.04 -13.25
CA THR A 427 0.61 -25.57 -12.45
C THR A 427 1.35 -26.79 -11.95
N SER A 428 2.60 -26.93 -12.39
CA SER A 428 3.56 -27.89 -11.86
C SER A 428 3.78 -27.65 -10.35
N SER A 429 3.84 -28.78 -9.64
CA SER A 429 4.24 -29.03 -8.26
C SER A 429 5.27 -28.10 -7.64
#